data_AF-A0A431KBV8-F1
#
_entry.id   AF-A0A431KBV8-F1
#
_cell.length_a   1.000
_cell.length_b   1.000
_cell.length_c   1.000
_cell.angle_alpha   90.00
_cell.angle_beta   90.00
_cell.angle_gamma   90.00
#
_symmetry.space_group_name_H-M   'P 1'
#
loop_
_entity.id
_entity.type
_entity.pdbx_description
1 polymer ?
#
loop_
_entity_poly.entity_id
_entity_poly.type
_entity_poly.pdbx_seq_one_letter_code
_entity_poly.pdbx_strand_id
1 'polypeptide(L)'
;MASSAALLPPVVDKRLRDFAGGTPLRIRHPGAGEAGSDVYCHAVVRDTVAASGGRQCFGWLHSLPAHAGPQQGAHGFTFHSVWLAPDGQLVDVAPHTFSRDGWSVFIPDRRRRYDFAQDMGYNALVIYTDARVSAYARKLSGLPVATYEGRFRRASRYLAEIERRYGLRSDGRRLVGLEGLNRSQRIELAFNYGVY
;
A
#
# COMPACT_ATOMS: atom_id res chain seq x y z
N MET A 1 -14.95 -18.03 26.78
CA MET A 1 -14.29 -16.88 26.13
C MET A 1 -13.72 -17.38 24.82
N ALA A 2 -14.28 -16.98 23.67
CA ALA A 2 -13.73 -17.39 22.39
C ALA A 2 -12.36 -16.72 22.19
N SER A 3 -11.32 -17.52 21.97
CA SER A 3 -10.01 -17.01 21.59
C SER A 3 -10.17 -16.16 20.34
N SER A 4 -9.89 -14.86 20.43
CA SER A 4 -9.79 -14.00 19.24
C SER A 4 -8.73 -14.63 18.33
N ALA A 5 -9.15 -15.08 17.15
CA ALA A 5 -8.23 -15.63 16.17
C ALA A 5 -7.21 -14.55 15.79
N ALA A 6 -5.92 -14.91 15.73
CA ALA A 6 -4.88 -13.99 15.31
C ALA A 6 -5.17 -13.44 13.91
N LEU A 7 -5.08 -12.11 13.75
CA LEU A 7 -5.38 -11.43 12.47
C LEU A 7 -4.37 -11.76 11.36
N LEU A 8 -3.16 -12.19 11.74
CA LEU A 8 -2.07 -12.55 10.85
C LEU A 8 -1.35 -13.79 11.37
N PRO A 9 -0.70 -14.58 10.49
CA PRO A 9 0.18 -15.66 10.93
C PRO A 9 1.30 -15.14 11.86
N PRO A 10 1.74 -15.91 12.88
CA PRO A 10 2.69 -15.44 13.88
C PRO A 10 4.00 -14.89 13.31
N VAL A 11 4.54 -15.50 12.26
CA VAL A 11 5.76 -15.03 11.59
C VAL A 11 5.55 -13.67 10.92
N VAL A 12 4.38 -13.44 10.33
CA VAL A 12 4.03 -12.19 9.66
C VAL A 12 3.80 -11.09 10.68
N ASP A 13 3.04 -11.37 11.74
CA ASP A 13 2.80 -10.47 12.86
C ASP A 13 4.11 -10.00 13.50
N LYS A 14 5.00 -10.94 13.85
CA LYS A 14 6.31 -10.62 14.43
C LYS A 14 7.12 -9.69 13.51
N ARG A 15 7.20 -10.00 12.22
CA ARG A 15 7.98 -9.19 11.26
C ARG A 15 7.42 -7.78 11.10
N LEU A 16 6.10 -7.63 11.10
CA LEU A 16 5.47 -6.30 11.05
C LEU A 16 5.67 -5.50 12.32
N ARG A 17 5.60 -6.13 13.50
CA ARG A 17 5.92 -5.47 14.77
C ARG A 17 7.36 -4.98 14.78
N ASP A 18 8.31 -5.82 14.37
CA ASP A 18 9.73 -5.46 14.30
C ASP A 18 9.93 -4.26 13.33
N PHE A 19 9.20 -4.24 12.21
CA PHE A 19 9.33 -3.24 11.15
C PHE A 19 8.59 -1.91 11.41
N ALA A 20 7.31 -1.95 11.78
CA ALA A 20 6.41 -0.80 11.93
C ALA A 20 6.21 -0.39 13.40
N GLY A 21 6.46 -1.29 14.36
CA GLY A 21 6.26 -1.06 15.79
C GLY A 21 4.80 -1.14 16.27
N GLY A 22 3.84 -1.28 15.35
CA GLY A 22 2.41 -1.43 15.67
C GLY A 22 1.96 -2.88 15.82
N THR A 23 0.83 -3.06 16.48
CA THR A 23 0.07 -4.34 16.51
C THR A 23 -1.00 -4.30 15.41
N PRO A 24 -1.27 -5.40 14.70
CA PRO A 24 -2.38 -5.45 13.74
C PRO A 24 -3.73 -5.19 14.39
N LEU A 25 -4.53 -4.37 13.74
CA LEU A 25 -5.87 -3.97 14.14
C LEU A 25 -6.85 -4.35 13.04
N ARG A 26 -7.99 -4.93 13.42
CA ARG A 26 -9.13 -5.04 12.51
C ARG A 26 -9.92 -3.74 12.60
N ILE A 27 -9.99 -3.00 11.51
CA ILE A 27 -10.65 -1.69 11.45
C ILE A 27 -11.80 -1.72 10.46
N ARG A 28 -12.82 -0.90 10.72
CA ARG A 28 -14.00 -0.83 9.84
C ARG A 28 -13.62 -0.16 8.53
N HIS A 29 -14.14 -0.71 7.44
CA HIS A 29 -14.08 -0.15 6.10
C HIS A 29 -15.52 -0.03 5.58
N PRO A 30 -16.06 1.18 5.35
CA PRO A 30 -17.49 1.36 5.09
C PRO A 30 -17.95 0.82 3.72
N GLY A 31 -17.04 0.35 2.87
CA GLY A 31 -17.38 -0.41 1.65
C GLY A 31 -16.20 -0.50 0.70
N ALA A 32 -16.11 -1.59 -0.07
CA ALA A 32 -15.07 -1.75 -1.09
C ALA A 32 -15.15 -0.64 -2.13
N GLY A 33 -14.00 -0.09 -2.52
CA GLY A 33 -13.91 0.71 -3.73
C GLY A 33 -14.20 -0.15 -4.97
N GLU A 34 -14.75 0.46 -6.03
CA GLU A 34 -14.81 -0.15 -7.36
C GLU A 34 -13.40 -0.47 -7.89
N ALA A 35 -13.27 -1.43 -8.81
CA ALA A 35 -11.99 -1.70 -9.44
C ALA A 35 -11.46 -0.44 -10.18
N GLY A 36 -10.25 -0.01 -9.85
CA GLY A 36 -9.67 1.24 -10.37
C GLY A 36 -10.02 2.50 -9.56
N SER A 37 -10.78 2.35 -8.46
CA SER A 37 -11.07 3.44 -7.51
C SER A 37 -10.04 3.52 -6.38
N ASP A 38 -8.81 3.02 -6.56
CA ASP A 38 -7.75 3.20 -5.57
C ASP A 38 -7.40 4.71 -5.52
N VAL A 39 -8.19 5.44 -4.74
CA VAL A 39 -8.00 6.86 -4.51
C VAL A 39 -6.83 7.00 -3.56
N TYR A 40 -6.07 8.07 -3.75
CA TYR A 40 -4.94 8.44 -2.91
C TYR A 40 -5.32 8.50 -1.42
N CYS A 41 -5.15 7.39 -0.69
CA CYS A 41 -5.71 7.21 0.66
C CYS A 41 -5.25 8.30 1.63
N HIS A 42 -4.01 8.77 1.48
CA HIS A 42 -3.47 9.85 2.27
C HIS A 42 -4.23 11.17 2.06
N ALA A 43 -4.65 11.48 0.83
CA ALA A 43 -5.43 12.67 0.52
C ALA A 43 -6.88 12.53 1.02
N VAL A 44 -7.51 11.37 0.80
CA VAL A 44 -8.88 11.11 1.29
C VAL A 44 -8.96 11.33 2.79
N VAL A 45 -8.06 10.70 3.55
CA VAL A 45 -8.05 10.83 5.01
C VAL A 45 -7.71 12.25 5.45
N ARG A 46 -6.79 12.95 4.77
CA ARG A 46 -6.50 14.36 5.07
C ARG A 46 -7.76 15.22 4.91
N ASP A 47 -8.50 15.02 3.82
CA ASP A 47 -9.70 15.79 3.52
C ASP A 47 -10.83 15.43 4.49
N THR A 48 -10.95 14.17 4.90
CA THR A 48 -11.85 13.75 6.00
C THR A 48 -11.49 14.43 7.32
N VAL A 49 -10.20 14.50 7.68
CA VAL A 49 -9.76 15.19 8.91
C VAL A 49 -10.08 16.68 8.84
N ALA A 50 -9.89 17.32 7.69
CA ALA A 50 -10.21 18.73 7.50
C ALA A 50 -11.72 19.00 7.62
N ALA A 51 -12.56 18.10 7.10
CA ALA A 51 -14.02 18.26 7.09
C ALA A 51 -14.70 17.85 8.40
N SER A 52 -14.18 16.84 9.10
CA SER A 52 -14.87 16.17 10.22
C SER A 52 -14.03 16.06 11.50
N GLY A 53 -12.83 16.66 11.51
CA GLY A 53 -11.92 16.62 12.66
C GLY A 53 -11.25 15.25 12.85
N GLY A 54 -10.73 15.00 14.06
CA GLY A 54 -9.98 13.78 14.36
C GLY A 54 -8.53 13.86 13.88
N ARG A 55 -7.93 12.72 13.53
CA ARG A 55 -6.52 12.62 13.15
C ARG A 55 -6.27 11.62 12.04
N GLN A 56 -5.26 11.92 11.23
CA GLN A 56 -4.72 10.97 10.27
C GLN A 56 -3.70 10.05 10.96
N CYS A 57 -3.87 8.75 10.77
CA CYS A 57 -2.97 7.71 11.26
C CYS A 57 -2.32 7.00 10.07
N PHE A 58 -0.99 6.90 10.09
CA PHE A 58 -0.21 6.23 9.05
C PHE A 58 0.13 4.80 9.47
N GLY A 59 0.28 3.91 8.50
CA GLY A 59 0.60 2.52 8.75
C GLY A 59 0.59 1.66 7.50
N TRP A 60 0.39 0.37 7.70
CA TRP A 60 0.43 -0.64 6.66
C TRP A 60 -0.88 -1.39 6.61
N LEU A 61 -1.51 -1.41 5.45
CA LEU A 61 -2.75 -2.13 5.19
C LEU A 61 -2.43 -3.47 4.55
N HIS A 62 -2.94 -4.57 5.09
CA HIS A 62 -2.78 -5.89 4.48
C HIS A 62 -3.56 -5.95 3.17
N SER A 63 -2.84 -6.04 2.05
CA SER A 63 -3.39 -5.99 0.68
C SER A 63 -3.32 -7.34 -0.04
N LEU A 64 -2.47 -8.27 0.41
CA LEU A 64 -2.38 -9.63 -0.12
C LEU A 64 -2.09 -10.67 0.98
N PRO A 65 -2.61 -11.90 0.89
CA PRO A 65 -3.55 -12.36 -0.13
C PRO A 65 -4.91 -11.69 0.05
N ALA A 66 -5.57 -11.35 -1.07
CA ALA A 66 -6.97 -10.97 -1.02
C ALA A 66 -7.74 -12.08 -0.29
N HIS A 67 -8.67 -11.75 0.61
CA HIS A 67 -9.38 -12.71 1.48
C HIS A 67 -10.09 -13.87 0.75
N ALA A 68 -10.15 -13.86 -0.59
CA ALA A 68 -10.72 -14.90 -1.44
C ALA A 68 -9.68 -15.81 -2.16
N GLY A 69 -8.37 -15.66 -1.92
CA GLY A 69 -7.33 -16.47 -2.58
C GLY A 69 -6.72 -17.54 -1.67
N PRO A 70 -6.16 -18.64 -2.23
CA PRO A 70 -5.39 -19.61 -1.44
C PRO A 70 -4.27 -18.90 -0.66
N GLN A 71 -3.82 -19.46 0.46
CA GLN A 71 -2.66 -18.96 1.22
C GLN A 71 -1.44 -18.94 0.29
N GLN A 72 -1.23 -17.79 -0.35
CA GLN A 72 -0.05 -17.52 -1.15
C GLN A 72 1.09 -17.36 -0.15
N GLY A 73 2.23 -18.01 -0.39
CA GLY A 73 3.42 -17.93 0.47
C GLY A 73 4.07 -16.54 0.57
N ALA A 74 3.25 -15.49 0.52
CA ALA A 74 3.56 -14.08 0.59
C ALA A 74 2.37 -13.31 1.18
N HIS A 75 2.67 -12.34 2.03
CA HIS A 75 1.72 -11.34 2.53
C HIS A 75 2.16 -9.96 2.05
N GLY A 76 1.28 -9.27 1.35
CA GLY A 76 1.50 -7.92 0.83
C GLY A 76 0.85 -6.89 1.73
N PHE A 77 1.51 -5.76 1.88
CA PHE A 77 1.05 -4.61 2.63
C PHE A 77 1.29 -3.35 1.85
N THR A 78 0.30 -2.46 1.80
CA THR A 78 0.40 -1.15 1.16
C THR A 78 0.54 -0.10 2.26
N PHE A 79 1.45 0.87 2.09
CA PHE A 79 1.50 1.99 3.04
C PHE A 79 0.23 2.82 2.89
N HIS A 80 -0.44 3.07 4.01
CA HIS A 80 -1.83 3.52 4.01
C HIS A 80 -2.08 4.53 5.11
N SER A 81 -3.09 5.38 4.89
CA SER A 81 -3.64 6.24 5.93
C SER A 81 -5.03 5.79 6.30
N VAL A 82 -5.35 5.88 7.59
CA VAL A 82 -6.69 5.67 8.14
C VAL A 82 -7.08 6.85 9.02
N TRP A 83 -8.37 7.06 9.21
CA TRP A 83 -8.91 8.14 10.00
C TRP A 83 -9.16 7.68 11.44
N LEU A 84 -8.54 8.34 12.41
CA LEU A 84 -8.92 8.26 13.82
C LEU A 84 -9.96 9.35 14.07
N ALA A 85 -11.22 8.94 14.15
CA ALA A 85 -12.35 9.81 14.40
C ALA A 85 -12.27 10.45 15.80
N PRO A 86 -12.94 11.61 16.03
CA PRO A 86 -12.95 12.29 17.34
C PRO A 86 -13.44 11.42 18.50
N ASP A 87 -14.30 10.45 18.23
CA ASP A 87 -14.83 9.49 19.21
C ASP A 87 -13.83 8.34 19.54
N GLY A 88 -12.66 8.35 18.92
CA GLY A 88 -11.60 7.36 19.10
C GLY A 88 -11.70 6.15 18.18
N GLN A 89 -12.69 6.08 17.28
CA GLN A 89 -12.79 4.98 16.32
C GLN A 89 -11.76 5.12 15.20
N LEU A 90 -11.07 4.02 14.89
CA LEU A 90 -10.16 3.95 13.75
C LEU A 90 -10.89 3.35 12.56
N VAL A 91 -11.02 4.14 11.49
CA VAL A 91 -11.82 3.81 10.30
C VAL A 91 -10.96 3.95 9.06
N ASP A 92 -10.99 2.92 8.22
CA ASP A 92 -10.47 2.99 6.87
C ASP A 92 -11.51 3.67 5.99
N VAL A 93 -11.31 4.92 5.62
CA VAL A 93 -12.28 5.69 4.81
C VAL A 93 -11.90 5.75 3.35
N ALA A 94 -10.71 5.28 2.99
CA ALA A 94 -10.21 5.35 1.62
C ALA A 94 -10.76 4.16 0.82
N PRO A 95 -11.42 4.38 -0.33
CA PRO A 95 -11.92 3.28 -1.14
C PRO A 95 -10.75 2.48 -1.73
N HIS A 96 -10.82 1.16 -1.59
CA HIS A 96 -9.91 0.22 -2.26
C HIS A 96 -10.53 -1.19 -2.36
N THR A 97 -9.92 -2.03 -3.19
CA THR A 97 -10.45 -3.38 -3.49
C THR A 97 -10.00 -4.49 -2.53
N PHE A 98 -9.05 -4.20 -1.64
CA PHE A 98 -8.45 -5.18 -0.71
C PHE A 98 -9.38 -5.61 0.45
N SER A 99 -10.41 -4.82 0.76
CA SER A 99 -11.31 -5.05 1.92
C SER A 99 -12.76 -5.12 1.48
N ARG A 100 -13.22 -6.35 1.20
CA ARG A 100 -14.55 -6.62 0.62
C ARG A 100 -15.63 -6.99 1.64
N ASP A 101 -15.25 -7.36 2.85
CA ASP A 101 -16.16 -7.77 3.92
C ASP A 101 -16.49 -6.63 4.90
N GLY A 102 -16.13 -5.39 4.54
CA GLY A 102 -16.32 -4.21 5.38
C GLY A 102 -15.27 -4.05 6.49
N TRP A 103 -14.17 -4.82 6.42
CA TRP A 103 -13.08 -4.74 7.39
C TRP A 103 -11.72 -4.75 6.69
N SER A 104 -10.77 -4.03 7.28
CA SER A 104 -9.36 -4.04 6.89
C SER A 104 -8.48 -4.52 8.05
N VAL A 105 -7.32 -5.10 7.74
CA VAL A 105 -6.26 -5.33 8.72
C VAL A 105 -5.19 -4.25 8.56
N PHE A 106 -5.06 -3.39 9.57
CA PHE A 106 -4.17 -2.23 9.57
C PHE A 106 -3.13 -2.34 10.68
N ILE A 107 -1.88 -2.01 10.37
CA ILE A 107 -0.77 -2.00 11.32
C ILE A 107 -0.27 -0.56 11.44
N PRO A 108 -0.52 0.14 12.56
CA PRO A 108 -0.05 1.50 12.75
C PRO A 108 1.48 1.60 12.67
N ASP A 109 1.99 2.63 12.01
CA ASP A 109 3.42 2.93 11.92
C ASP A 109 3.65 4.36 12.43
N ARG A 110 4.41 4.48 13.53
CA ARG A 110 4.69 5.79 14.15
C ARG A 110 5.93 6.47 13.56
N ARG A 111 6.74 5.74 12.81
CA ARG A 111 8.03 6.20 12.28
C ARG A 111 7.87 6.83 10.91
N ARG A 112 6.98 6.25 10.09
CA ARG A 112 6.76 6.65 8.70
C ARG A 112 5.55 7.55 8.57
N ARG A 113 5.66 8.53 7.67
CA ARG A 113 4.58 9.46 7.31
C ARG A 113 4.62 9.76 5.83
N TYR A 114 3.46 10.13 5.28
CA TYR A 114 3.38 10.70 3.95
C TYR A 114 3.83 12.17 3.99
N ASP A 115 4.70 12.56 3.06
CA ASP A 115 5.09 13.95 2.85
C ASP A 115 4.15 14.57 1.80
N PHE A 116 3.20 15.39 2.27
CA PHE A 116 2.27 16.09 1.40
C PHE A 116 2.90 17.24 0.62
N ALA A 117 4.01 17.81 1.08
CA ALA A 117 4.69 18.89 0.37
C ALA A 117 5.45 18.34 -0.85
N GLN A 118 6.04 17.15 -0.70
CA GLN A 118 6.78 16.48 -1.76
C GLN A 118 5.98 15.39 -2.48
N ASP A 119 4.70 15.22 -2.16
CA ASP A 119 3.87 14.12 -2.63
C ASP A 119 4.59 12.75 -2.62
N MET A 120 5.30 12.47 -1.52
CA MET A 120 6.19 11.32 -1.35
C MET A 120 5.74 10.44 -0.18
N GLY A 121 5.65 9.14 -0.44
CA GLY A 121 5.26 8.13 0.54
C GLY A 121 6.08 6.87 0.45
N TYR A 122 5.55 5.81 1.05
CA TYR A 122 6.05 4.46 0.91
C TYR A 122 5.10 3.68 0.02
N ASN A 123 5.61 2.68 -0.70
CA ASN A 123 4.80 1.94 -1.66
C ASN A 123 4.18 0.70 -1.00
N ALA A 124 4.93 -0.39 -1.03
CA ALA A 124 4.48 -1.68 -0.56
C ALA A 124 5.59 -2.41 0.19
N LEU A 125 5.15 -3.28 1.09
CA LEU A 125 5.95 -4.23 1.83
C LEU A 125 5.44 -5.64 1.50
N VAL A 126 6.33 -6.59 1.25
CA VAL A 126 5.96 -8.00 1.07
C VAL A 126 6.75 -8.86 2.04
N ILE A 127 6.06 -9.76 2.74
CA ILE A 127 6.64 -10.76 3.64
C ILE A 127 6.40 -12.13 3.00
N TYR A 128 7.46 -12.76 2.50
CA TYR A 128 7.40 -14.12 1.98
C TYR A 128 7.47 -15.14 3.11
N THR A 129 6.50 -16.05 3.14
CA THR A 129 6.43 -17.19 4.06
C THR A 129 6.84 -18.50 3.39
N ASP A 130 6.96 -18.52 2.06
CA ASP A 130 7.46 -19.64 1.27
C ASP A 130 8.77 -19.26 0.55
N ALA A 131 9.82 -20.05 0.78
CA ALA A 131 11.14 -19.85 0.19
C ALA A 131 11.14 -19.98 -1.36
N ARG A 132 10.27 -20.81 -1.94
CA ARG A 132 10.12 -20.96 -3.39
C ARG A 132 9.53 -19.70 -4.01
N VAL A 133 8.50 -19.14 -3.38
CA VAL A 133 7.87 -17.87 -3.81
C VAL A 133 8.88 -16.73 -3.66
N SER A 134 9.62 -16.69 -2.56
CA SER A 134 10.71 -15.73 -2.35
C SER A 134 11.80 -15.84 -3.44
N ALA A 135 12.26 -17.06 -3.76
CA ALA A 135 13.29 -17.27 -4.77
C ALA A 135 12.81 -16.90 -6.17
N TYR A 136 11.55 -17.21 -6.49
CA TYR A 136 10.93 -16.82 -7.75
C TYR A 136 10.78 -15.30 -7.87
N ALA A 137 10.30 -14.64 -6.82
CA ALA A 137 10.19 -13.18 -6.76
C ALA A 137 11.56 -12.49 -6.97
N ARG A 138 12.62 -13.01 -6.35
CA ARG A 138 14.00 -12.51 -6.55
C ARG A 138 14.44 -12.58 -8.02
N LYS A 139 14.15 -13.68 -8.71
CA LYS A 139 14.45 -13.84 -10.14
C LYS A 139 13.60 -12.90 -11.00
N LEU A 140 12.39 -12.57 -10.55
CA LEU A 140 11.47 -11.70 -11.28
C LEU A 140 11.78 -10.20 -11.11
N SER A 141 12.09 -9.76 -9.90
CA SER A 141 12.34 -8.34 -9.62
C SER A 141 13.79 -7.93 -9.91
N GLY A 142 14.74 -8.88 -9.88
CA GLY A 142 16.17 -8.57 -9.87
C GLY A 142 16.63 -7.84 -8.59
N LEU A 143 15.72 -7.60 -7.65
CA LEU A 143 15.98 -6.93 -6.38
C LEU A 143 16.27 -7.98 -5.29
N PRO A 144 17.15 -7.68 -4.31
CA PRO A 144 17.33 -8.52 -3.14
C PRO A 144 15.98 -8.69 -2.42
N VAL A 145 15.57 -9.93 -2.17
CA VAL A 145 14.37 -10.21 -1.35
C VAL A 145 14.76 -10.08 0.12
N ALA A 146 14.89 -8.84 0.55
CA ALA A 146 14.69 -8.41 1.92
C ALA A 146 13.47 -7.48 1.90
N THR A 147 12.81 -7.29 3.05
CA THR A 147 11.77 -6.28 3.30
C THR A 147 12.02 -5.03 2.44
N TYR A 148 11.32 -4.92 1.31
CA TYR A 148 11.54 -3.81 0.38
C TYR A 148 10.75 -2.62 0.89
N GLU A 149 11.45 -1.51 1.14
CA GLU A 149 10.87 -0.22 1.49
C GLU A 149 11.13 0.74 0.33
N GLY A 150 10.24 0.72 -0.67
CA GLY A 150 10.30 1.66 -1.79
C GLY A 150 9.63 2.97 -1.42
N ARG A 151 10.31 4.10 -1.64
CA ARG A 151 9.65 5.41 -1.66
C ARG A 151 8.91 5.58 -2.98
N PHE A 152 7.67 6.02 -2.89
CA PHE A 152 6.81 6.25 -4.05
C PHE A 152 6.42 7.73 -4.15
N ARG A 153 6.30 8.19 -5.38
CA ARG A 153 5.92 9.56 -5.77
C ARG A 153 4.68 9.50 -6.64
N ARG A 154 3.71 10.39 -6.40
CA ARG A 154 2.45 10.40 -7.14
C ARG A 154 2.68 10.71 -8.63
N ALA A 155 2.50 9.74 -9.53
CA ALA A 155 2.78 9.90 -10.96
C ALA A 155 2.20 11.19 -11.58
N SER A 156 0.95 11.53 -11.27
CA SER A 156 0.27 12.72 -11.80
C SER A 156 0.97 14.05 -11.52
N ARG A 157 1.81 14.12 -10.47
CA ARG A 157 2.60 15.30 -10.11
C ARG A 157 3.97 15.34 -10.77
N TYR A 158 4.45 14.19 -11.21
CA TYR A 158 5.77 13.99 -11.77
C TYR A 158 5.74 13.64 -13.26
N LEU A 159 4.63 13.89 -13.95
CA LEU A 159 4.46 13.54 -15.37
C LEU A 159 5.60 14.08 -16.24
N ALA A 160 5.94 15.37 -16.13
CA ALA A 160 7.02 15.96 -16.91
C ALA A 160 8.40 15.29 -16.64
N GLU A 161 8.65 14.86 -15.39
CA GLU A 161 9.86 14.09 -15.06
C GLU A 161 9.82 12.71 -15.68
N ILE A 162 8.68 12.02 -15.58
CA ILE A 162 8.46 10.67 -16.13
C ILE A 162 8.62 10.69 -17.65
N GLU A 163 7.93 11.60 -18.34
CA GLU A 163 8.00 11.77 -19.79
C GLU A 163 9.44 11.99 -20.26
N ARG A 164 10.17 12.92 -19.62
CA ARG A 164 11.56 13.21 -19.94
C ARG A 164 12.49 12.03 -19.67
N ARG A 165 12.35 11.37 -18.51
CA ARG A 165 13.27 10.32 -18.07
C ARG A 165 13.08 9.01 -18.84
N TYR A 166 11.84 8.69 -19.20
CA TYR A 166 11.48 7.41 -19.80
C TYR A 166 11.13 7.53 -21.29
N GLY A 167 11.15 8.74 -21.86
CA GLY A 167 10.76 8.98 -23.25
C GLY A 167 9.26 8.75 -23.51
N LEU A 168 8.43 8.85 -22.47
CA LEU A 168 6.99 8.65 -22.54
C LEU A 168 6.26 9.95 -22.86
N ARG A 169 4.97 9.86 -23.15
CA ARG A 169 4.06 11.01 -23.30
C ARG A 169 2.74 10.76 -22.59
N SER A 170 2.11 11.80 -22.06
CA SER A 170 0.75 11.74 -21.55
C SER A 170 -0.27 12.20 -22.59
N ASP A 171 -1.37 11.46 -22.73
CA ASP A 171 -2.53 11.85 -23.55
C ASP A 171 -3.62 12.58 -22.73
N GLY A 172 -3.29 12.97 -21.49
CA GLY A 172 -4.23 13.57 -20.52
C GLY A 172 -5.04 12.55 -19.71
N ARG A 173 -5.01 11.26 -20.07
CA ARG A 173 -5.65 10.18 -19.30
C ARG A 173 -4.64 9.11 -18.86
N ARG A 174 -3.62 8.83 -19.65
CA ARG A 174 -2.63 7.76 -19.47
C ARG A 174 -1.26 8.17 -19.98
N LEU A 175 -0.24 7.38 -19.63
CA LEU A 175 1.07 7.42 -20.24
C LEU A 175 1.10 6.49 -21.45
N VAL A 176 1.68 6.95 -22.55
CA VAL A 176 1.83 6.27 -23.84
C VAL A 176 3.32 6.00 -24.08
N GLY A 177 3.65 4.88 -24.71
CA GLY A 177 5.03 4.46 -24.97
C GLY A 177 5.60 3.43 -23.97
N LEU A 178 4.77 2.91 -23.06
CA LEU A 178 5.19 1.94 -22.03
C LEU A 178 5.74 0.65 -22.64
N GLU A 179 5.26 0.27 -23.82
CA GLU A 179 5.74 -0.86 -24.61
C GLU A 179 7.22 -0.76 -24.98
N GLY A 180 7.73 0.46 -25.16
CA GLY A 180 9.13 0.74 -25.47
C GLY A 180 10.08 0.63 -24.28
N LEU A 181 9.55 0.53 -23.05
CA LEU A 181 10.36 0.41 -21.85
C LEU A 181 10.93 -0.99 -21.70
N ASN A 182 12.22 -1.07 -21.35
CA ASN A 182 12.81 -2.32 -20.90
C ASN A 182 12.28 -2.73 -19.52
N ARG A 183 12.54 -3.98 -19.14
CA ARG A 183 12.05 -4.56 -17.89
C ARG A 183 12.43 -3.76 -16.64
N SER A 184 13.69 -3.31 -16.54
CA SER A 184 14.17 -2.56 -15.38
C SER A 184 13.49 -1.19 -15.28
N GLN A 185 13.26 -0.53 -16.42
CA GLN A 185 12.52 0.74 -16.47
C GLN A 185 11.07 0.57 -16.04
N ARG A 186 10.38 -0.49 -16.48
CA ARG A 186 9.00 -0.78 -16.04
C ARG A 186 8.93 -1.06 -14.54
N ILE A 187 9.88 -1.83 -14.02
CA ILE A 187 10.00 -2.11 -12.59
C ILE A 187 10.21 -0.82 -11.81
N GLU A 188 11.13 0.04 -12.25
CA GLU A 188 11.38 1.32 -11.61
C GLU A 188 10.14 2.22 -11.66
N LEU A 189 9.45 2.28 -12.80
CA LEU A 189 8.26 3.12 -12.97
C LEU A 189 7.11 2.66 -12.06
N ALA A 190 6.89 1.35 -11.97
CA ALA A 190 5.91 0.75 -11.06
C ALA A 190 6.25 1.01 -9.59
N PHE A 191 7.52 0.86 -9.19
CA PHE A 191 7.91 1.05 -7.80
C PHE A 191 7.96 2.50 -7.36
N ASN A 192 8.48 3.39 -8.20
CA ASN A 192 8.67 4.80 -7.84
C ASN A 192 7.42 5.63 -8.11
N TYR A 193 6.57 5.24 -9.07
CA TYR A 193 5.43 6.05 -9.49
C TYR A 193 4.11 5.28 -9.58
N GLY A 194 4.06 3.98 -9.26
CA GLY A 194 2.82 3.21 -9.24
C GLY A 194 2.17 3.05 -10.62
N VAL A 195 2.96 3.17 -11.70
CA VAL A 195 2.49 3.01 -13.07
C VAL A 195 2.82 1.61 -13.56
N TYR A 196 1.79 0.88 -14.01
CA TYR A 196 1.88 -0.50 -14.51
C TYR A 196 1.60 -0.57 -16.01
#